data_AF-A0A8S3QLS6-F1
#
_entry.id   AF-A0A8S3QLS6-F1
#
_cell.length_a   1.000
_cell.length_b   1.000
_cell.length_c   1.000
_cell.angle_alpha   90.00
_cell.angle_beta   90.00
_cell.angle_gamma   90.00
#
_symmetry.space_group_name_H-M   'P 1'
#
loop_
_entity.id
_entity.type
_entity.pdbx_description
1 polymer ?
#
loop_
_entity_poly.entity_id
_entity_poly.type
_entity_poly.pdbx_seq_one_letter_code
_entity_poly.pdbx_strand_id
1 'polypeptide(L)'
;MEPDMLVQMIMDVKNKGIDINEIAGDDDTTGFDRLKKIYPESKMIKTSDRNHVKKNVIKKLYAIKSQHKQLSDMVMNSILKNFSFMIDQNKGDVEGMENGLKAIVEHMYGDHAHCNRSWCGFLKEGDKYKHSNLPHGKDLTSDLLRSDLIKIFLGNESVNPRKLASLSNSQANETVILFGLDKKSYGTWSG
;
A
#
# COMPACT_ATOMS: atom_id res chain seq x y z
N MET A 1 -18.62 4.96 -7.76
CA MET A 1 -19.69 5.67 -7.02
C MET A 1 -19.86 7.11 -7.50
N GLU A 2 -21.07 7.54 -7.86
CA GLU A 2 -21.32 8.97 -8.18
C GLU A 2 -21.26 9.84 -6.91
N PRO A 3 -20.72 11.08 -7.00
CA PRO A 3 -20.56 11.95 -5.84
C PRO A 3 -21.86 12.23 -5.07
N ASP A 4 -23.01 12.27 -5.75
CA ASP A 4 -24.30 12.57 -5.13
C ASP A 4 -24.86 11.37 -4.35
N MET A 5 -24.60 10.14 -4.81
CA MET A 5 -24.93 8.93 -4.04
C MET A 5 -24.12 8.83 -2.75
N LEU A 6 -22.84 9.19 -2.80
CA LEU A 6 -21.94 9.21 -1.64
C LEU A 6 -22.45 10.17 -0.55
N VAL A 7 -22.84 11.38 -0.96
CA VAL A 7 -23.40 12.39 -0.05
C VAL A 7 -24.70 11.89 0.58
N GLN A 8 -25.61 11.32 -0.22
CA GLN A 8 -26.89 10.82 0.28
C GLN A 8 -26.72 9.71 1.31
N MET A 9 -25.81 8.76 1.07
CA MET A 9 -25.54 7.68 2.02
C MET A 9 -25.06 8.20 3.39
N ILE A 10 -24.21 9.23 3.39
CA ILE A 10 -23.70 9.84 4.63
C ILE A 10 -24.79 10.66 5.35
N MET A 11 -25.65 11.34 4.60
CA MET A 11 -26.83 12.01 5.17
C MET A 11 -27.78 11.01 5.84
N ASP A 12 -28.03 9.86 5.21
CA ASP A 12 -28.92 8.83 5.76
C ASP A 12 -28.37 8.23 7.07
N VAL A 13 -27.05 8.11 7.21
CA VAL A 13 -26.41 7.66 8.46
C VAL A 13 -26.53 8.70 9.56
N LYS A 14 -26.34 9.99 9.25
CA LYS A 14 -26.54 11.09 10.22
C LYS A 14 -28.01 11.20 10.65
N ASN A 15 -28.94 11.02 9.71
CA ASN A 15 -30.38 10.99 10.00
C ASN A 15 -30.78 9.83 10.93
N LYS A 16 -29.98 8.77 10.99
CA LYS A 16 -30.13 7.67 11.96
C LYS A 16 -29.54 7.99 13.34
N GLY A 17 -29.00 9.18 13.55
CA GLY A 17 -28.46 9.65 14.83
C GLY A 17 -27.03 9.20 15.12
N ILE A 18 -26.29 8.75 14.10
CA ILE A 18 -24.89 8.34 14.22
C ILE A 18 -24.01 9.53 13.89
N ASP A 19 -23.18 9.95 14.85
CA ASP A 19 -22.17 10.99 14.62
C ASP A 19 -20.94 10.37 13.94
N ILE A 20 -20.60 10.90 12.77
CA ILE A 20 -19.52 10.39 11.92
C ILE A 20 -18.25 11.19 12.21
N ASN A 21 -17.27 10.53 12.81
CA ASN A 21 -16.00 11.15 13.20
C ASN A 21 -14.93 11.00 12.12
N GLU A 22 -14.92 9.87 11.41
CA GLU A 22 -13.95 9.62 10.35
C GLU A 22 -14.65 9.01 9.11
N ILE A 23 -14.26 9.50 7.93
CA ILE A 23 -14.74 9.03 6.63
C ILE A 23 -13.53 8.56 5.83
N ALA A 24 -13.47 7.25 5.55
CA ALA A 24 -12.42 6.66 4.72
C ALA A 24 -12.95 6.23 3.35
N GLY A 25 -12.21 6.51 2.30
CA GLY A 25 -12.60 6.22 0.92
C GLY A 25 -11.44 6.35 -0.07
N ASP A 26 -11.70 5.99 -1.34
CA ASP A 26 -10.71 6.04 -2.42
C ASP A 26 -10.28 7.48 -2.75
N ASP A 27 -9.16 7.63 -3.45
CA ASP A 27 -8.61 8.93 -3.87
C ASP A 27 -9.40 9.56 -5.05
N ASP A 28 -10.72 9.33 -5.11
CA ASP A 28 -11.61 10.10 -5.98
C ASP A 28 -11.77 11.50 -5.39
N THR A 29 -11.19 12.47 -6.09
CA THR A 29 -11.11 13.87 -5.65
C THR A 29 -12.48 14.54 -5.60
N THR A 30 -13.44 14.12 -6.43
CA THR A 30 -14.71 14.86 -6.59
C THR A 30 -15.71 14.61 -5.47
N GLY A 31 -15.85 13.35 -5.02
CA GLY A 31 -16.71 12.99 -3.89
C GLY A 31 -16.18 13.51 -2.55
N PHE A 32 -14.86 13.36 -2.32
CA PHE A 32 -14.22 13.84 -1.09
C PHE A 32 -14.28 15.35 -0.92
N ASP A 33 -14.08 16.12 -2.00
CA ASP A 33 -14.14 17.57 -1.94
C ASP A 33 -15.56 18.07 -1.63
N ARG A 34 -16.60 17.39 -2.10
CA ARG A 34 -18.00 17.68 -1.73
C ARG A 34 -18.28 17.32 -0.28
N LEU A 35 -17.89 16.12 0.16
CA LEU A 35 -18.09 15.71 1.55
C LEU A 35 -17.38 16.62 2.55
N LYS A 36 -16.17 17.09 2.22
CA LYS A 36 -15.41 18.01 3.07
C LYS A 36 -16.11 19.36 3.25
N LYS A 37 -16.90 19.81 2.27
CA LYS A 37 -17.71 21.03 2.38
C LYS A 37 -18.94 20.83 3.26
N ILE A 38 -19.53 19.63 3.24
CA ILE A 38 -20.77 19.32 3.96
C ILE A 38 -20.48 18.91 5.40
N TYR A 39 -19.34 18.25 5.65
CA TYR A 39 -18.92 17.71 6.94
C TYR A 39 -17.49 18.14 7.27
N PRO A 40 -17.23 19.44 7.50
CA PRO A 40 -15.89 19.94 7.84
C PRO A 40 -15.36 19.40 9.17
N GLU A 41 -16.24 18.97 10.07
CA GLU A 41 -15.91 18.40 11.38
C GLU A 41 -15.37 16.96 11.32
N SER A 42 -15.68 16.21 10.26
CA SER A 42 -15.27 14.82 10.11
C SER A 42 -13.85 14.71 9.54
N LYS A 43 -13.05 13.80 10.10
CA LYS A 43 -11.70 13.52 9.61
C LYS A 43 -11.75 12.68 8.33
N MET A 44 -11.28 13.27 7.24
CA MET A 44 -11.20 12.62 5.93
C MET A 44 -9.93 11.78 5.80
N ILE A 45 -10.07 10.47 5.62
CA ILE A 45 -8.97 9.53 5.42
C ILE A 45 -9.00 9.06 3.96
N LYS A 46 -8.05 9.55 3.17
CA LYS A 46 -7.83 9.07 1.81
C LYS A 46 -7.07 7.74 1.86
N THR A 47 -7.67 6.71 1.29
CA THR A 47 -7.14 5.34 1.25
C THR A 47 -6.79 5.02 -0.19
N SER A 48 -5.50 4.94 -0.51
CA SER A 48 -5.06 4.64 -1.89
C SER A 48 -5.14 3.14 -2.14
N ASP A 49 -6.00 2.65 -3.06
CA ASP A 49 -6.05 1.21 -3.37
C ASP A 49 -4.65 0.62 -3.72
N ARG A 50 -4.47 -0.67 -3.46
CA ARG A 50 -3.28 -1.46 -3.82
C ARG A 50 -2.84 -1.23 -5.26
N ASN A 51 -3.79 -1.10 -6.18
CA ASN A 51 -3.51 -0.81 -7.58
C ASN A 51 -2.91 0.58 -7.78
N HIS A 52 -3.34 1.56 -7.01
CA HIS A 52 -2.80 2.92 -7.04
C HIS A 52 -1.35 2.95 -6.52
N VAL A 53 -1.07 2.30 -5.39
CA VAL A 53 0.30 2.21 -4.87
C VAL A 53 1.21 1.48 -5.87
N LYS A 54 0.74 0.36 -6.45
CA LYS A 54 1.49 -0.37 -7.48
C LYS A 54 1.76 0.50 -8.71
N LYS A 55 0.78 1.27 -9.20
CA LYS A 55 0.97 2.22 -10.31
C LYS A 55 2.00 3.30 -9.98
N ASN A 56 2.00 3.83 -8.75
CA ASN A 56 2.97 4.83 -8.32
C ASN A 56 4.41 4.26 -8.29
N VAL A 57 4.59 3.04 -7.79
CA VAL A 57 5.88 2.33 -7.85
C VAL A 57 6.33 2.13 -9.29
N ILE A 58 5.44 1.64 -10.17
CA ILE A 58 5.71 1.47 -11.60
C ILE A 58 6.18 2.79 -12.24
N LYS A 59 5.46 3.89 -11.98
CA LYS A 59 5.79 5.22 -12.51
C LYS A 59 7.18 5.67 -12.06
N LYS A 60 7.53 5.49 -10.78
CA LYS A 60 8.86 5.87 -10.27
C LYS A 60 9.97 4.98 -10.86
N LEU A 61 9.74 3.68 -11.03
CA LEU A 61 10.70 2.78 -11.68
C LEU A 61 10.95 3.19 -13.14
N TYR A 62 9.90 3.51 -13.91
CA TYR A 62 10.07 3.99 -15.28
C TYR A 62 10.81 5.32 -15.36
N ALA A 63 10.63 6.22 -14.37
CA ALA A 63 11.32 7.50 -14.33
C ALA A 63 12.84 7.36 -14.19
N ILE A 64 13.32 6.35 -13.46
CA ILE A 64 14.76 6.09 -13.28
C ILE A 64 15.33 5.09 -14.31
N LYS A 65 14.48 4.43 -15.11
CA LYS A 65 14.87 3.39 -16.09
C LYS A 65 15.92 3.87 -17.07
N SER A 66 15.78 5.08 -17.61
CA SER A 66 16.75 5.64 -18.57
C SER A 66 18.13 5.92 -17.96
N GLN A 67 18.21 6.08 -16.65
CA GLN A 67 19.44 6.37 -15.91
C GLN A 67 20.23 5.10 -15.58
N HIS A 68 19.55 3.95 -15.52
CA HIS A 68 20.12 2.70 -15.04
C HIS A 68 19.98 1.57 -16.07
N LYS A 69 21.06 1.25 -16.78
CA LYS A 69 21.08 0.14 -17.77
C LYS A 69 20.70 -1.23 -17.18
N GLN A 70 20.98 -1.46 -15.90
CA GLN A 70 20.61 -2.69 -15.18
C GLN A 70 19.09 -2.78 -14.91
N LEU A 71 18.35 -1.68 -14.92
CA LEU A 71 16.90 -1.66 -14.71
C LEU A 71 16.16 -1.98 -16.02
N SER A 72 16.28 -3.22 -16.48
CA SER A 72 15.51 -3.70 -17.64
C SER A 72 14.05 -3.98 -17.27
N ASP A 73 13.19 -4.18 -18.28
CA ASP A 73 11.78 -4.58 -18.04
C ASP A 73 11.69 -5.91 -17.27
N MET A 74 12.63 -6.83 -17.48
CA MET A 74 12.73 -8.08 -16.73
C MET A 74 12.97 -7.82 -15.24
N VAL A 75 13.92 -6.93 -14.91
CA VAL A 75 14.23 -6.55 -13.53
C VAL A 75 13.05 -5.84 -12.89
N MET A 76 12.41 -4.90 -13.59
CA MET A 76 11.21 -4.22 -13.11
C MET A 76 10.07 -5.22 -12.81
N ASN A 77 9.83 -6.18 -13.70
CA ASN A 77 8.81 -7.22 -13.49
C ASN A 77 9.13 -8.10 -12.27
N SER A 78 10.40 -8.43 -12.05
CA SER A 78 10.86 -9.14 -10.85
C SER A 78 10.56 -8.35 -9.57
N ILE A 79 10.90 -7.04 -9.56
CA ILE A 79 10.62 -6.14 -8.43
C ILE A 79 9.12 -6.10 -8.14
N LEU A 80 8.28 -5.92 -9.16
CA LEU A 80 6.82 -5.82 -8.99
C LEU A 80 6.20 -7.14 -8.53
N LYS A 81 6.75 -8.28 -8.94
CA LYS A 81 6.35 -9.61 -8.47
C LYS A 81 6.68 -9.77 -6.99
N ASN A 82 7.92 -9.45 -6.59
CA ASN A 82 8.35 -9.48 -5.18
C ASN A 82 7.54 -8.52 -4.32
N PHE A 83 7.26 -7.31 -4.81
CA PHE A 83 6.39 -6.34 -4.14
C PHE A 83 4.97 -6.86 -3.92
N SER A 84 4.39 -7.54 -4.91
CA SER A 84 3.05 -8.12 -4.78
C SER A 84 3.04 -9.24 -3.72
N PHE A 85 4.02 -10.14 -3.75
CA PHE A 85 4.15 -11.20 -2.73
C PHE A 85 4.34 -10.65 -1.32
N MET A 86 5.19 -9.63 -1.17
CA MET A 86 5.44 -8.97 0.10
C MET A 86 4.16 -8.37 0.69
N ILE A 87 3.36 -7.66 -0.13
CA ILE A 87 2.07 -7.11 0.32
C ILE A 87 1.13 -8.23 0.77
N ASP A 88 1.07 -9.33 0.01
CA ASP A 88 0.14 -10.41 0.32
C ASP A 88 0.51 -11.21 1.57
N GLN A 89 1.78 -11.19 1.98
CA GLN A 89 2.26 -11.89 3.18
C GLN A 89 2.10 -11.09 4.46
N ASN A 90 2.27 -9.77 4.39
CA ASN A 90 2.33 -8.91 5.57
C ASN A 90 1.02 -8.16 5.81
N LYS A 91 -0.12 -8.79 5.48
CA LYS A 91 -1.43 -8.16 5.61
C LYS A 91 -1.73 -7.85 7.08
N GLY A 92 -2.04 -6.60 7.39
CA GLY A 92 -2.27 -6.16 8.77
C GLY A 92 -1.01 -6.09 9.64
N ASP A 93 0.17 -6.42 9.11
CA ASP A 93 1.44 -6.41 9.84
C ASP A 93 2.34 -5.28 9.32
N VAL A 94 2.42 -4.18 10.08
CA VAL A 94 3.21 -3.00 9.71
C VAL A 94 4.71 -3.30 9.76
N GLU A 95 5.17 -4.06 10.75
CA GLU A 95 6.60 -4.38 10.90
C GLU A 95 7.05 -5.35 9.80
N GLY A 96 6.22 -6.35 9.50
CA GLY A 96 6.40 -7.24 8.35
C GLY A 96 6.44 -6.48 7.03
N MET A 97 5.59 -5.46 6.84
CA MET A 97 5.61 -4.59 5.66
C MET A 97 6.92 -3.79 5.56
N GLU A 98 7.40 -3.21 6.66
CA GLU A 98 8.67 -2.47 6.71
C GLU A 98 9.86 -3.35 6.34
N ASN A 99 9.95 -4.55 6.93
CA ASN A 99 11.01 -5.50 6.63
C ASN A 99 10.89 -6.05 5.21
N GLY A 100 9.67 -6.31 4.75
CA GLY A 100 9.39 -6.73 3.38
C GLY A 100 9.84 -5.71 2.33
N LEU A 101 9.66 -4.41 2.58
CA LEU A 101 10.12 -3.36 1.68
C LEU A 101 11.65 -3.30 1.57
N LYS A 102 12.37 -3.50 2.67
CA LYS A 102 13.84 -3.63 2.67
C LYS A 102 14.27 -4.86 1.87
N ALA A 103 13.60 -5.99 2.14
CA ALA A 103 13.88 -7.27 1.50
C ALA A 103 13.74 -7.22 -0.02
N ILE A 104 12.82 -6.43 -0.58
CA ILE A 104 12.68 -6.28 -2.04
C ILE A 104 13.97 -5.75 -2.67
N VAL A 105 14.60 -4.76 -2.05
CA VAL A 105 15.83 -4.17 -2.58
C VAL A 105 16.99 -5.12 -2.32
N GLU A 106 17.19 -5.53 -1.08
CA GLU A 106 18.28 -6.43 -0.67
C GLU A 106 18.31 -7.73 -1.47
N HIS A 107 17.15 -8.35 -1.69
CA HIS A 107 17.02 -9.59 -2.44
C HIS A 107 17.58 -9.48 -3.86
N MET A 108 17.44 -8.31 -4.49
CA MET A 108 17.92 -8.09 -5.86
C MET A 108 19.45 -7.96 -5.92
N TYR A 109 20.10 -7.76 -4.77
CA TYR A 109 21.54 -7.60 -4.60
C TYR A 109 22.15 -8.80 -3.85
N GLY A 110 21.45 -9.94 -3.80
CA GLY A 110 21.91 -11.17 -3.15
C GLY A 110 21.86 -11.14 -1.61
N ASP A 111 21.32 -10.07 -1.01
CA ASP A 111 21.11 -10.00 0.43
C ASP A 111 19.72 -10.54 0.78
N HIS A 112 19.71 -11.61 1.57
CA HIS A 112 18.50 -12.33 1.93
C HIS A 112 18.15 -12.20 3.41
N ALA A 113 18.76 -11.26 4.14
CA ALA A 113 18.57 -11.07 5.58
C ALA A 113 17.09 -10.86 5.97
N HIS A 114 16.35 -10.06 5.20
CA HIS A 114 14.93 -9.76 5.46
C HIS A 114 13.96 -10.56 4.56
N CYS A 115 14.46 -11.52 3.78
CA CYS A 115 13.62 -12.31 2.88
C CYS A 115 12.68 -13.25 3.63
N ASN A 116 11.55 -13.59 3.00
CA ASN A 116 10.66 -14.66 3.47
C ASN A 116 10.78 -15.89 2.57
N ARG A 117 10.81 -17.08 3.17
CA ARG A 117 10.95 -18.36 2.47
C ARG A 117 9.84 -18.62 1.45
N SER A 118 8.66 -18.00 1.57
CA SER A 118 7.55 -18.19 0.63
C SER A 118 7.90 -17.74 -0.80
N TRP A 119 8.68 -16.68 -0.98
CA TRP A 119 9.04 -16.11 -2.29
C TRP A 119 10.54 -16.06 -2.57
N CYS A 120 11.39 -16.15 -1.55
CA CYS A 120 12.83 -16.23 -1.72
C CYS A 120 13.27 -17.66 -2.04
N GLY A 121 13.74 -17.90 -3.26
CA GLY A 121 14.28 -19.22 -3.64
C GLY A 121 15.59 -19.55 -2.94
N PHE A 122 16.41 -18.55 -2.58
CA PHE A 122 17.64 -18.77 -1.80
C PHE A 122 17.34 -19.40 -0.44
N LEU A 123 16.32 -18.90 0.28
CA LEU A 123 15.89 -19.52 1.54
C LEU A 123 15.25 -20.91 1.37
N LYS A 124 14.92 -21.33 0.13
CA LYS A 124 14.42 -22.68 -0.17
C LYS A 124 15.54 -23.63 -0.54
N GLU A 125 16.47 -23.19 -1.38
CA GLU A 125 17.42 -24.05 -2.12
C GLU A 125 18.89 -23.75 -1.78
N GLY A 126 19.17 -22.72 -0.98
CA GLY A 126 20.52 -22.28 -0.62
C GLY A 126 21.34 -21.87 -1.83
N ASP A 127 22.61 -22.29 -1.85
CA ASP A 127 23.59 -21.94 -2.89
C ASP A 127 23.25 -22.45 -4.31
N LYS A 128 22.24 -23.31 -4.44
CA LYS A 128 21.74 -23.78 -5.74
C LYS A 128 20.82 -22.77 -6.41
N TYR A 129 20.29 -21.81 -5.65
CA TYR A 129 19.37 -20.81 -6.16
C TYR A 129 20.06 -19.86 -7.14
N LYS A 130 19.36 -19.56 -8.24
CA LYS A 130 19.71 -18.51 -9.18
C LYS A 130 18.49 -17.65 -9.44
N HIS A 131 18.67 -16.34 -9.57
CA HIS A 131 17.57 -15.44 -9.87
C HIS A 131 17.05 -15.65 -11.29
N SER A 132 16.06 -16.52 -11.48
CA SER A 132 15.45 -16.77 -12.81
C SER A 132 14.91 -15.50 -13.49
N ASN A 133 14.62 -14.47 -12.69
CA ASN A 133 13.99 -13.23 -13.12
C ASN A 133 14.98 -12.05 -13.16
N LEU A 134 16.29 -12.31 -13.04
CA LEU A 134 17.35 -11.33 -13.25
C LEU A 134 18.19 -11.70 -14.49
N PRO A 135 18.75 -10.70 -15.20
CA PRO A 135 19.63 -10.95 -16.32
C PRO A 135 20.77 -11.92 -15.96
N HIS A 136 20.86 -13.01 -16.71
CA HIS A 136 21.87 -14.06 -16.52
C HIS A 136 21.85 -14.76 -15.16
N GLY A 137 20.76 -14.64 -14.38
CA GLY A 137 20.67 -15.26 -13.06
C GLY A 137 21.51 -14.61 -11.97
N LYS A 138 22.04 -13.41 -12.24
CA LYS A 138 22.99 -12.71 -11.36
C LYS A 138 22.33 -11.56 -10.62
N ASP A 139 22.85 -11.27 -9.44
CA ASP A 139 22.46 -10.14 -8.62
C ASP A 139 22.77 -8.81 -9.32
N LEU A 140 22.00 -7.79 -8.97
CA LEU A 140 22.31 -6.41 -9.35
C LEU A 140 23.57 -5.94 -8.62
N THR A 141 24.30 -5.02 -9.26
CA THR A 141 25.61 -4.56 -8.73
C THR A 141 25.75 -3.05 -8.72
N SER A 142 24.84 -2.31 -9.35
CA SER A 142 24.91 -0.84 -9.38
C SER A 142 24.45 -0.23 -8.05
N ASP A 143 25.37 0.42 -7.34
CA ASP A 143 25.09 1.15 -6.09
C ASP A 143 24.18 2.37 -6.30
N LEU A 144 24.29 3.01 -7.47
CA LEU A 144 23.41 4.12 -7.85
C LEU A 144 21.97 3.64 -7.99
N LEU A 145 21.77 2.51 -8.67
CA LEU A 145 20.44 1.89 -8.78
C LEU A 145 19.93 1.46 -7.40
N ARG A 146 20.80 0.92 -6.54
CA ARG A 146 20.43 0.49 -5.18
C ARG A 146 19.89 1.67 -4.39
N SER A 147 20.60 2.80 -4.44
CA SER A 147 20.25 4.03 -3.75
C SER A 147 18.89 4.58 -4.22
N ASP A 148 18.61 4.56 -5.52
CA ASP A 148 17.32 5.02 -6.04
C ASP A 148 16.18 4.06 -5.72
N LEU A 149 16.41 2.75 -5.73
CA LEU A 149 15.43 1.76 -5.27
C LEU A 149 15.12 1.93 -3.78
N ILE A 150 16.14 2.18 -2.94
CA ILE A 150 15.96 2.51 -1.53
C ILE A 150 15.06 3.75 -1.37
N LYS A 151 15.30 4.82 -2.14
CA LYS A 151 14.43 6.01 -2.08
C LYS A 151 13.00 5.69 -2.50
N ILE A 152 12.79 4.84 -3.51
CA ILE A 152 11.46 4.47 -3.97
C ILE A 152 10.69 3.69 -2.89
N PHE A 153 11.31 2.66 -2.30
CA PHE A 153 10.63 1.71 -1.39
C PHE A 153 10.69 2.11 0.09
N LEU A 154 11.75 2.81 0.52
CA LEU A 154 11.99 3.18 1.92
C LEU A 154 11.89 4.69 2.17
N GLY A 155 11.81 5.52 1.13
CA GLY A 155 11.71 6.98 1.26
C GLY A 155 10.33 7.51 1.69
N ASN A 156 9.37 6.66 2.03
CA ASN A 156 7.99 6.98 2.46
C ASN A 156 7.09 7.75 1.48
N GLU A 157 7.64 8.40 0.44
CA GLU A 157 6.87 9.14 -0.55
C GLU A 157 6.06 8.25 -1.49
N SER A 158 6.66 7.14 -1.94
CA SER A 158 6.06 6.25 -2.93
C SER A 158 5.29 5.12 -2.28
N VAL A 159 5.72 4.71 -1.10
CA VAL A 159 5.20 3.58 -0.36
C VAL A 159 5.20 3.91 1.13
N ASN A 160 4.05 3.78 1.78
CA ASN A 160 3.92 3.93 3.22
C ASN A 160 3.54 2.57 3.84
N PRO A 161 4.38 1.97 4.70
CA PRO A 161 4.15 0.64 5.26
C PRO A 161 2.85 0.52 6.05
N ARG A 162 2.50 1.54 6.85
CA ARG A 162 1.25 1.57 7.63
C ARG A 162 0.03 1.59 6.72
N LYS A 163 0.05 2.42 5.68
CA LYS A 163 -1.02 2.45 4.68
C LYS A 163 -1.10 1.11 3.96
N LEU A 164 0.03 0.53 3.53
CA LEU A 164 0.04 -0.78 2.86
C LEU A 164 -0.54 -1.90 3.71
N ALA A 165 -0.16 -1.96 5.00
CA ALA A 165 -0.71 -2.93 5.94
C ALA A 165 -2.22 -2.80 6.06
N SER A 166 -2.76 -1.56 6.16
CA SER A 166 -4.21 -1.33 6.24
C SER A 166 -4.94 -1.60 4.92
N LEU A 167 -4.31 -1.32 3.76
CA LEU A 167 -4.87 -1.50 2.42
C LEU A 167 -5.07 -2.96 2.02
N SER A 168 -4.38 -3.88 2.72
CA SER A 168 -4.57 -5.30 2.48
C SER A 168 -5.90 -5.86 3.01
N ASN A 169 -6.57 -5.10 3.89
CA ASN A 169 -7.87 -5.43 4.47
C ASN A 169 -9.04 -4.75 3.75
N SER A 170 -8.79 -3.78 2.86
CA SER A 170 -9.86 -3.22 2.01
C SER A 170 -10.15 -4.20 0.88
N GLN A 171 -11.34 -4.83 0.90
CA GLN A 171 -11.84 -5.52 -0.28
C GLN A 171 -12.01 -4.51 -1.44
N ALA A 172 -11.68 -4.93 -2.67
CA ALA A 172 -11.61 -4.09 -3.87
C ALA A 172 -12.96 -3.53 -4.37
N ASN A 173 -14.01 -3.56 -3.55
CA ASN A 173 -15.35 -3.13 -3.93
C ASN A 173 -15.64 -1.78 -3.29
N GLU A 174 -15.45 -0.67 -4.01
CA GLU A 174 -16.06 0.67 -3.77
C GLU A 174 -16.46 0.99 -2.31
N THR A 175 -15.58 0.74 -1.33
CA THR A 175 -15.99 0.75 0.08
C THR A 175 -15.73 2.12 0.68
N VAL A 176 -16.80 2.77 1.11
CA VAL A 176 -16.74 3.91 2.02
C VAL A 176 -16.87 3.34 3.42
N ILE A 177 -15.85 3.51 4.25
CA ILE A 177 -15.89 3.09 5.65
C ILE A 177 -16.18 4.32 6.49
N LEU A 178 -17.33 4.28 7.17
CA LEU A 178 -17.74 5.31 8.12
C LEU A 178 -17.42 4.81 9.53
N PHE A 179 -16.61 5.58 10.26
CA PHE A 179 -16.40 5.35 11.69
C PHE A 179 -17.24 6.37 12.46
N GLY A 180 -18.25 5.87 13.20
CA GLY A 180 -19.14 6.69 14.00
C GLY A 180 -19.27 6.19 15.43
N LEU A 181 -19.60 7.09 16.35
CA LEU A 181 -19.99 6.74 17.71
C LEU A 181 -21.52 6.62 17.77
N ASP A 182 -22.03 5.48 18.22
CA ASP A 182 -23.45 5.34 18.50
C ASP A 182 -23.76 6.06 19.82
N LYS A 183 -24.69 7.02 19.79
CA LYS A 183 -25.14 7.75 20.98
C LYS A 183 -26.10 6.93 21.85
N LYS A 184 -26.46 5.69 21.47
CA LYS A 184 -27.36 4.83 22.27
C LYS A 184 -26.62 3.90 23.24
N SER A 185 -26.07 4.46 24.32
CA SER A 185 -25.98 3.74 25.62
C SER A 185 -25.48 4.63 26.75
N TYR A 186 -26.20 5.69 27.11
CA TYR A 186 -26.20 6.18 28.49
C TYR A 186 -27.64 6.56 28.87
N GLY A 187 -28.44 5.52 29.07
CA GLY A 187 -29.72 5.63 29.74
C GLY A 187 -29.50 6.04 31.19
N THR A 188 -30.16 7.12 31.56
CA THR A 188 -30.33 7.67 32.90
C THR A 188 -30.57 6.59 33.95
N TRP A 189 -29.72 6.54 34.98
CA TRP A 189 -30.09 5.97 36.28
C TRP A 189 -30.48 7.13 37.20
N SER A 190 -31.77 7.33 37.33
CA SER A 190 -32.39 7.97 38.50
C SER A 190 -32.74 6.85 39.48
N GLY A 191 -32.13 6.89 40.66
CA GLY A 191 -32.40 6.02 41.81
C GLY A 191 -31.65 6.57 43.00
#